data_AF-A0A812HN87-F1
#
_entry.id   AF-A0A812HN87-F1
#
_cell.length_a   1.000
_cell.length_b   1.000
_cell.length_c   1.000
_cell.angle_alpha   90.00
_cell.angle_beta   90.00
_cell.angle_gamma   90.00
#
_symmetry.space_group_name_H-M   'P 1'
#
loop_
_entity.id
_entity.type
_entity.pdbx_description
1 polymer ?
#
loop_
_entity_poly.entity_id
_entity_poly.type
_entity_poly.pdbx_seq_one_letter_code
_entity_poly.pdbx_strand_id
1 'polypeptide(L)'
;MGLGAWVILPELTANTVEPTPPLTEMTNIEALGSVLYTKYIYFFQVAGLILLVAMIGAIVLTLRHKPNVKRQDIPTQVGRTREAAVEVRKVETGKGI
;
A
#
# COMPACT_ATOMS: atom_id res chain seq x y z
N MET A 1 3.66 -19.47 53.34
CA MET A 1 4.49 -18.26 53.18
C MET A 1 5.67 -18.61 52.29
N GLY A 2 5.57 -18.32 50.99
CA GLY A 2 6.67 -18.49 50.05
C GLY A 2 7.19 -17.12 49.66
N LEU A 3 8.36 -16.74 50.16
CA LEU A 3 9.03 -15.48 49.83
C LEU A 3 9.80 -15.67 48.51
N GLY A 4 9.13 -15.41 47.39
CA GLY A 4 9.77 -15.29 46.08
C GLY A 4 10.33 -13.89 45.90
N ALA A 5 11.62 -13.70 46.18
CA ALA A 5 12.32 -12.46 45.86
C ALA A 5 12.57 -12.40 44.35
N TRP A 6 11.94 -11.44 43.66
CA TRP A 6 12.30 -11.08 42.29
C TRP A 6 13.63 -10.34 42.34
N VAL A 7 14.74 -11.06 42.11
CA VAL A 7 16.06 -10.45 41.95
C VAL A 7 16.12 -9.85 40.55
N ILE A 8 15.95 -8.53 40.45
CA ILE A 8 16.23 -7.79 39.23
C ILE A 8 17.75 -7.68 39.13
N LEU A 9 18.35 -8.43 38.20
CA LEU A 9 19.78 -8.32 37.90
C LEU A 9 20.05 -6.91 37.34
N PRO A 10 20.92 -6.09 37.97
CA PRO A 10 21.17 -4.71 37.54
C PRO A 10 21.74 -4.62 36.10
N GLU A 11 22.37 -5.69 35.63
CA GLU A 11 22.83 -5.91 34.25
C GLU A 11 21.72 -5.74 33.21
N LEU A 12 20.48 -6.15 33.54
CA LEU A 12 19.32 -6.07 32.65
C LEU A 12 18.80 -4.64 32.51
N THR A 13 18.99 -3.80 33.52
CA THR A 13 18.59 -2.38 33.50
C THR A 13 19.67 -1.46 32.92
N ALA A 14 20.94 -1.85 33.05
CA ALA A 14 22.08 -1.03 32.63
C ALA A 14 22.22 -0.90 31.09
N ASN A 15 21.74 -1.88 30.33
CA ASN A 15 21.95 -1.98 28.88
C ASN A 15 20.71 -1.64 28.03
N THR A 16 19.71 -0.97 28.61
CA THR A 16 18.42 -0.76 27.93
C THR A 16 18.50 0.27 26.79
N VAL A 17 19.54 1.11 26.76
CA VAL A 17 19.74 2.13 25.73
C VAL A 17 21.21 2.14 25.32
N GLU A 18 21.48 2.10 24.00
CA GLU A 18 22.85 2.23 23.51
C GLU A 18 23.42 3.61 23.89
N PRO A 19 24.60 3.67 24.52
CA PRO A 19 25.25 4.93 24.83
C PRO A 19 25.47 5.73 23.54
N THR A 20 24.92 6.93 23.48
CA THR A 20 25.23 7.86 22.39
C THR A 20 26.64 8.40 22.61
N PRO A 21 27.55 8.30 21.63
CA PRO A 21 28.91 8.79 21.80
C PRO A 21 28.94 10.32 21.94
N PRO A 22 29.99 10.87 22.56
CA PRO A 22 30.14 12.30 22.72
C PRO A 22 30.12 13.04 21.37
N LEU A 23 29.49 14.22 21.34
CA LEU A 23 29.40 15.07 20.13
C LEU A 23 30.77 15.51 19.58
N THR A 24 31.82 15.42 20.40
CA THR A 24 33.20 15.71 20.01
C THR A 24 33.83 14.61 19.16
N GLU A 25 33.27 13.39 19.20
CA GLU A 25 33.80 12.21 18.50
C GLU A 25 32.95 11.87 17.27
N MET A 26 31.63 12.02 17.36
CA MET A 26 30.72 11.67 16.27
C MET A 26 29.52 12.61 16.22
N THR A 27 29.07 12.95 15.00
CA THR A 27 27.86 13.76 14.82
C THR A 27 26.60 12.95 15.13
N ASN A 28 25.54 13.63 15.57
CA ASN A 28 24.25 12.97 15.85
C ASN A 28 23.69 12.19 14.64
N ILE A 29 23.87 12.72 13.43
CA ILE A 29 23.38 12.08 12.20
C ILE A 29 24.16 10.78 11.93
N GLU A 30 25.47 10.82 12.11
CA GLU A 30 26.34 9.65 11.94
C GLU A 30 26.07 8.59 13.01
N ALA A 31 25.90 9.02 14.27
CA ALA A 31 25.51 8.13 15.37
C ALA A 31 24.18 7.42 15.07
N LEU A 32 23.16 8.17 14.64
CA LEU A 32 21.87 7.60 14.27
C LEU A 32 21.99 6.65 13.06
N GLY A 33 22.77 7.01 12.06
CA GLY A 33 23.03 6.19 10.88
C GLY A 33 23.67 4.85 11.24
N SER A 34 24.70 4.84 12.09
CA SER A 34 25.35 3.61 12.54
C SER A 34 24.38 2.66 13.24
N VAL A 35 23.51 3.18 14.10
CA VAL A 35 22.51 2.38 14.81
C VAL A 35 21.46 1.83 13.83
N LEU A 36 20.92 2.67 12.94
CA LEU A 36 19.87 2.29 11.99
C LEU A 36 20.35 1.27 10.95
N TYR A 37 21.54 1.48 10.37
CA TYR A 37 22.03 0.65 9.26
C TYR A 37 22.83 -0.58 9.71
N THR A 38 23.35 -0.60 10.94
CA THR A 38 24.16 -1.72 11.44
C THR A 38 23.39 -2.62 12.40
N LYS A 39 22.65 -2.05 13.36
CA LYS A 39 21.96 -2.83 14.41
C LYS A 39 20.48 -3.04 14.14
N TYR A 40 19.80 -2.05 13.58
CA TYR A 40 18.34 -2.08 13.38
C TYR A 40 17.90 -2.16 11.91
N ILE A 41 18.74 -2.72 11.04
CA ILE A 41 18.48 -2.79 9.59
C ILE A 41 17.14 -3.46 9.24
N TYR A 42 16.74 -4.51 9.98
CA TYR A 42 15.46 -5.19 9.74
C TYR A 42 14.26 -4.29 10.03
N PHE A 43 14.29 -3.49 11.12
CA PHE A 43 13.23 -2.54 11.41
C PHE A 43 13.16 -1.44 10.37
N PHE A 44 14.32 -0.97 9.88
CA PHE A 44 14.38 -0.02 8.79
C PHE A 44 13.76 -0.57 7.50
N GLN A 45 14.03 -1.83 7.15
CA GLN A 45 13.41 -2.50 6.00
C GLN A 45 11.89 -2.63 6.16
N VAL A 46 11.42 -3.03 7.35
CA VAL A 46 9.98 -3.13 7.64
C VAL A 46 9.31 -1.76 7.52
N ALA A 47 9.93 -0.70 8.02
CA ALA A 47 9.42 0.66 7.81
C ALA A 47 9.29 1.02 6.32
N GLY A 48 10.24 0.59 5.49
CA GLY A 48 10.16 0.72 4.03
C GLY A 48 8.97 -0.02 3.41
N LEU A 49 8.71 -1.26 3.86
CA LEU A 49 7.54 -2.02 3.43
C LEU A 49 6.22 -1.35 3.87
N ILE A 50 6.18 -0.81 5.08
CA ILE A 50 5.01 -0.06 5.58
C ILE A 50 4.74 1.16 4.70
N LEU A 51 5.79 1.93 4.36
CA LEU A 51 5.66 3.09 3.46
C LEU A 51 5.15 2.69 2.06
N LEU A 52 5.64 1.56 1.53
CA LEU A 52 5.16 1.02 0.25
C LEU A 52 3.66 0.69 0.32
N VAL A 53 3.24 -0.04 1.35
CA VAL A 53 1.82 -0.40 1.57
C VAL A 53 0.97 0.86 1.75
N ALA A 54 1.47 1.86 2.48
CA ALA A 54 0.77 3.13 2.68
C ALA A 54 0.51 3.87 1.36
N MET A 55 1.49 3.91 0.44
CA MET A 55 1.29 4.51 -0.88
C MET A 55 0.23 3.76 -1.70
N ILE A 56 0.27 2.43 -1.70
CA ILE A 56 -0.74 1.60 -2.38
C ILE A 56 -2.13 1.87 -1.79
N GLY A 57 -2.23 1.89 -0.47
CA GLY A 57 -3.46 2.17 0.26
C GLY A 57 -4.04 3.54 -0.10
N ALA A 58 -3.22 4.59 -0.11
CA ALA A 58 -3.65 5.94 -0.46
C ALA A 58 -4.22 6.02 -1.89
N ILE A 59 -3.56 5.37 -2.87
CA ILE A 59 -4.03 5.33 -4.26
C ILE A 59 -5.37 4.59 -4.35
N VAL A 60 -5.46 3.38 -3.77
CA VAL A 60 -6.67 2.55 -3.86
C VAL A 60 -7.87 3.22 -3.18
N LEU A 61 -7.67 3.90 -2.06
CA LEU A 61 -8.73 4.61 -1.34
C LEU A 61 -9.24 5.84 -2.09
N THR A 62 -8.39 6.51 -2.87
CA THR A 62 -8.75 7.73 -3.61
C THR A 62 -9.20 7.43 -5.05
N LEU A 63 -8.87 6.25 -5.58
CA LEU A 63 -9.24 5.82 -6.92
C LEU A 63 -10.76 5.59 -7.02
N ARG A 64 -11.46 6.58 -7.54
CA ARG A 64 -12.91 6.50 -7.79
C ARG A 64 -13.20 5.82 -9.13
N HIS A 65 -13.83 4.66 -9.09
CA HIS A 65 -14.38 4.05 -10.30
C HIS A 65 -15.61 4.83 -10.79
N LYS A 66 -15.71 5.06 -12.11
CA LYS A 66 -16.90 5.69 -12.71
C LYS A 66 -17.86 4.58 -13.19
N PRO A 67 -18.99 4.32 -12.49
CA PRO A 67 -19.87 3.19 -12.79
C PRO A 67 -20.64 3.35 -14.11
N ASN A 68 -20.90 4.58 -14.53
CA ASN A 68 -21.72 4.87 -15.72
C ASN A 68 -20.91 5.03 -17.02
N VAL A 69 -19.69 4.50 -17.07
CA VAL A 69 -18.88 4.52 -18.30
C VAL A 69 -19.24 3.30 -19.12
N LYS A 70 -19.77 3.52 -20.34
CA LYS A 70 -19.96 2.44 -21.30
C LYS A 70 -18.59 1.86 -21.66
N ARG A 71 -18.29 0.67 -21.16
CA ARG A 71 -17.12 -0.10 -21.58
C ARG A 71 -17.49 -0.92 -22.82
N GLN A 72 -16.58 -0.99 -23.77
CA GLN A 72 -16.75 -1.87 -24.91
C GLN A 72 -16.47 -3.31 -24.46
N ASP A 73 -17.33 -4.21 -24.90
CA ASP A 73 -17.07 -5.64 -24.87
C ASP A 73 -16.74 -6.08 -26.30
N ILE A 74 -15.44 -6.21 -26.58
CA ILE A 74 -14.90 -6.47 -27.92
C ILE A 74 -15.46 -7.76 -28.53
N PRO A 75 -15.43 -8.93 -27.86
CA PRO A 75 -15.98 -10.16 -28.44
C PRO A 75 -17.48 -10.03 -28.73
N THR A 76 -18.24 -9.38 -27.85
CA THR A 76 -19.68 -9.16 -28.05
C THR A 76 -19.96 -8.20 -29.22
N GLN A 77 -19.11 -7.21 -29.45
CA GLN A 77 -19.26 -6.26 -30.57
C GLN A 77 -18.87 -6.86 -31.92
N VAL A 78 -17.78 -7.63 -31.97
CA VAL A 78 -17.29 -8.25 -33.21
C VAL A 78 -18.18 -9.42 -33.63
N GLY A 79 -18.71 -10.19 -32.67
CA GLY A 79 -19.61 -11.31 -32.92
C GLY A 79 -21.05 -10.92 -33.26
N ARG A 80 -21.37 -9.63 -33.36
CA ARG A 80 -22.74 -9.15 -33.62
C ARG A 80 -23.19 -9.56 -35.04
N THR A 81 -24.29 -10.31 -35.12
CA THR A 81 -24.86 -10.72 -36.42
C THR A 81 -25.80 -9.65 -36.98
N ARG A 82 -26.10 -9.74 -38.28
CA ARG A 82 -26.94 -8.76 -39.00
C ARG A 82 -28.37 -8.74 -38.46
N GLU A 83 -28.89 -9.89 -38.04
CA GLU A 83 -30.23 -10.07 -37.48
C GLU A 83 -30.38 -9.33 -36.14
N ALA A 84 -29.30 -9.24 -35.36
CA ALA A 84 -29.24 -8.45 -34.12
C ALA A 84 -28.95 -6.95 -34.36
N ALA A 85 -28.70 -6.55 -35.61
CA ALA A 85 -28.29 -5.20 -35.95
C ALA A 85 -29.34 -4.38 -36.68
N VAL A 86 -30.17 -5.01 -37.52
CA VAL A 86 -31.07 -4.31 -38.44
C VAL A 86 -32.44 -4.97 -38.47
N GLU A 87 -33.49 -4.19 -38.20
CA GLU A 87 -34.89 -4.60 -38.40
C GLU A 87 -35.41 -4.00 -39.71
N VAL A 88 -35.81 -4.84 -40.67
CA VAL A 88 -36.39 -4.39 -41.93
C VAL A 88 -37.89 -4.18 -41.73
N ARG A 89 -38.31 -2.92 -41.57
CA ARG A 89 -39.73 -2.57 -41.54
C ARG A 89 -40.24 -2.18 -42.92
N LYS A 90 -41.31 -2.82 -43.38
CA LYS A 90 -42.10 -2.36 -44.53
C LYS A 90 -42.98 -1.20 -44.08
N VAL A 91 -42.69 -0.01 -44.55
CA VAL A 91 -43.52 1.18 -44.39
C VAL A 91 -44.36 1.42 -45.64
N GLU A 92 -45.60 1.89 -45.48
CA GLU A 92 -46.45 2.30 -46.59
C GLU A 92 -45.85 3.52 -47.30
N THR A 93 -45.72 3.45 -48.62
CA THR A 93 -45.14 4.53 -49.42
C THR A 93 -46.05 5.77 -49.36
N GLY A 94 -45.49 6.92 -48.96
CA GLY A 94 -46.22 8.19 -48.91
C GLY A 94 -46.78 8.58 -47.54
N LYS A 95 -46.69 7.72 -46.52
CA LYS A 95 -46.82 8.16 -45.12
C LYS A 95 -45.41 8.44 -44.60
N GLY A 96 -45.11 9.71 -44.35
CA GLY A 96 -43.90 10.09 -43.62
C GLY A 96 -43.86 9.38 -42.26
N ILE A 97 -42.64 9.15 -41.78
CA ILE A 97 -42.39 8.71 -40.40
C ILE A 97 -43.04 9.65 -39.38
#